data_AF-A0A3B9QPT1-F1
#
_entry.id   AF-A0A3B9QPT1-F1
#
_cell.length_a   1.000
_cell.length_b   1.000
_cell.length_c   1.000
_cell.angle_alpha   90.00
_cell.angle_beta   90.00
_cell.angle_gamma   90.00
#
_symmetry.space_group_name_H-M   'P 1'
#
loop_
_entity.id
_entity.type
_entity.pdbx_description
1 polymer ?
#
loop_
_entity_poly.entity_id
_entity_poly.type
_entity_poly.pdbx_seq_one_letter_code
_entity_poly.pdbx_strand_id
1 'polypeptide(L)'
;MSFSVWGTVMAKVSEKRILEWWEAPGIDGREAFDEEILYLNSLVEELELPRWALSVRDLMPRWGFEPCSHLFPAGLEQVLVMIGQGKAFPRLGGCGELPLATRATLKGWGEGLLRWSRGGEPPGGELGPADPERAEAARAAGEIALALLQGHAALDGALERWAEKARYPLTQALVEGEDAPLAMLLRHACCFNLEANLARVLRGIAELSPPEIRVCRASLREAEELDSGRISLLRLTATALIGWRQGREPANPWEAYVYGLVGEHDRVRGWLVASLYKSLKLWLQYLDKLTGERHRYPSLV
;
A
#
# COMPACT_ATOMS: atom_id res chain seq x y z
N MET A 1 31.25 29.49 28.39
CA MET A 1 30.08 28.68 28.00
C MET A 1 29.42 29.36 26.82
N SER A 2 29.80 29.01 25.59
CA SER A 2 29.19 29.55 24.37
C SER A 2 28.18 28.55 23.84
N PHE A 3 26.91 28.92 23.86
CA PHE A 3 25.87 28.20 23.15
C PHE A 3 26.02 28.49 21.65
N SER A 4 26.34 27.45 20.88
CA SER A 4 26.31 27.49 19.42
C SER A 4 24.85 27.56 18.96
N VAL A 5 24.48 28.69 18.37
CA VAL A 5 23.23 28.90 17.63
C VAL A 5 23.24 27.96 16.44
N TRP A 6 22.42 26.91 16.47
CA TRP A 6 22.14 26.10 15.29
C TRP A 6 21.30 26.94 14.34
N GLY A 7 21.93 27.49 13.31
CA GLY A 7 21.22 28.14 12.21
C GLY A 7 20.29 27.13 11.54
N THR A 8 18.99 27.40 11.59
CA THR A 8 17.97 26.67 10.85
C THR A 8 18.28 26.79 9.37
N VAL A 9 18.89 25.76 8.77
CA VAL A 9 19.17 25.78 7.33
C VAL A 9 17.83 25.63 6.58
N MET A 10 17.34 26.75 6.05
CA MET A 10 16.18 26.83 5.18
C MET A 10 16.41 25.98 3.92
N ALA A 11 15.43 25.16 3.53
CA ALA A 11 15.51 24.31 2.35
C ALA A 11 14.53 24.82 1.29
N LYS A 12 15.06 25.31 0.16
CA LYS A 12 14.24 25.60 -1.03
C LYS A 12 13.95 24.29 -1.77
N VAL A 13 12.68 24.02 -2.07
CA VAL A 13 12.27 22.88 -2.89
C VAL A 13 12.34 23.28 -4.36
N SER A 14 12.84 22.41 -5.24
CA SER A 14 12.82 22.67 -6.68
C SER A 14 11.43 22.41 -7.28
N GLU A 15 11.01 23.22 -8.25
CA GLU A 15 9.75 23.05 -8.99
C GLU A 15 9.60 21.64 -9.59
N LYS A 16 10.69 21.11 -10.16
CA LYS A 16 10.72 19.73 -10.72
C LYS A 16 10.33 18.68 -9.68
N ARG A 17 10.86 18.77 -8.45
CA ARG A 17 10.55 17.82 -7.36
C ARG A 17 9.11 17.95 -6.88
N ILE A 18 8.54 19.15 -6.95
CA ILE A 18 7.14 19.39 -6.62
C ILE A 18 6.23 18.77 -7.70
N LEU A 19 6.51 19.02 -8.99
CA LEU A 19 5.72 18.47 -10.09
C LEU A 19 5.75 16.94 -10.12
N GLU A 20 6.93 16.32 -9.99
CA GLU A 20 7.07 14.87 -9.92
C GLU A 20 6.21 14.26 -8.80
N TRP A 21 6.05 14.97 -7.68
CA TRP A 21 5.27 14.50 -6.54
C TRP A 21 3.79 14.26 -6.91
N TRP A 22 3.23 15.09 -7.79
CA TRP A 22 1.82 15.04 -8.21
C TRP A 22 1.53 14.11 -9.39
N GLU A 23 2.56 13.62 -10.09
CA GLU A 23 2.38 12.77 -11.28
C GLU A 23 1.90 11.37 -10.92
N ALA A 24 0.80 10.92 -11.55
CA ALA A 24 0.13 9.64 -11.30
C ALA A 24 0.17 8.66 -12.49
N PRO A 25 0.61 7.41 -12.33
CA PRO A 25 0.37 6.38 -13.35
C PRO A 25 -1.14 6.09 -13.45
N GLY A 26 -1.74 6.09 -14.64
CA GLY A 26 -3.13 5.63 -14.87
C GLY A 26 -4.27 6.47 -14.27
N ILE A 27 -4.00 7.71 -13.85
CA ILE A 27 -5.02 8.77 -13.83
C ILE A 27 -4.79 9.57 -15.12
N ASP A 28 -5.55 9.25 -16.16
CA ASP A 28 -5.52 10.07 -17.38
C ASP A 28 -6.09 11.45 -17.06
N GLY A 29 -5.26 12.48 -17.30
CA GLY A 29 -5.58 13.89 -17.10
C GLY A 29 -4.82 14.54 -15.95
N ARG A 30 -3.59 15.02 -16.22
CA ARG A 30 -2.96 16.12 -15.45
C ARG A 30 -3.94 17.28 -15.25
N GLU A 31 -4.75 17.53 -16.29
CA GLU A 31 -5.70 18.63 -16.44
C GLU A 31 -6.81 18.68 -15.37
N ALA A 32 -7.15 17.57 -14.70
CA ALA A 32 -8.30 17.56 -13.79
C ALA A 32 -8.07 18.32 -12.47
N PHE A 33 -6.82 18.61 -12.10
CA PHE A 33 -6.49 19.21 -10.80
C PHE A 33 -5.32 20.19 -10.81
N ASP A 34 -4.97 20.71 -11.98
CA ASP A 34 -3.89 21.67 -12.12
C ASP A 34 -4.12 22.88 -11.21
N GLU A 35 -5.35 23.36 -11.02
CA GLU A 35 -5.63 24.51 -10.13
C GLU A 35 -5.31 24.22 -8.65
N GLU A 36 -5.65 23.04 -8.13
CA GLU A 36 -5.33 22.66 -6.74
C GLU A 36 -3.83 22.45 -6.55
N ILE A 37 -3.16 21.90 -7.57
CA ILE A 37 -1.70 21.72 -7.57
C ILE A 37 -1.00 23.08 -7.64
N LEU A 38 -1.44 23.98 -8.52
CA LEU A 38 -0.95 25.35 -8.62
C LEU A 38 -1.16 26.11 -7.32
N TYR A 39 -2.32 25.96 -6.68
CA TYR A 39 -2.59 26.51 -5.36
C TYR A 39 -1.62 25.96 -4.29
N LEU A 40 -1.42 24.65 -4.23
CA LEU A 40 -0.49 24.04 -3.28
C LEU A 40 0.96 24.48 -3.54
N ASN A 41 1.33 24.68 -4.80
CA ASN A 41 2.65 25.17 -5.20
C ASN A 41 2.83 26.65 -4.84
N SER A 42 1.81 27.49 -5.03
CA SER A 42 1.87 28.91 -4.64
C SER A 42 2.03 29.06 -3.13
N LEU A 43 1.39 28.20 -2.34
CA LEU A 43 1.61 28.15 -0.89
C LEU A 43 3.07 27.83 -0.54
N VAL A 44 3.77 26.99 -1.31
CA VAL A 44 5.20 26.69 -1.07
C VAL A 44 6.06 27.94 -1.29
N GLU A 45 5.71 28.78 -2.26
CA GLU A 45 6.44 30.03 -2.54
C GLU A 45 6.23 31.08 -1.45
N GLU A 46 5.07 31.09 -0.81
CA GLU A 46 4.70 32.02 0.26
C GLU A 46 5.14 31.59 1.67
N LEU A 47 5.55 30.33 1.85
CA LEU A 47 5.84 29.73 3.15
C LEU A 47 7.33 29.45 3.35
N GLU A 48 7.84 29.82 4.52
CA GLU A 48 9.13 29.33 4.98
C GLU A 48 8.99 27.90 5.50
N LEU A 49 9.14 26.92 4.60
CA LEU A 49 8.96 25.51 4.94
C LEU A 49 10.15 24.96 5.73
N PRO A 50 9.95 24.47 6.97
CA PRO A 50 11.00 23.81 7.71
C PRO A 50 11.32 22.45 7.09
N ARG A 51 12.56 21.98 7.25
CA ARG A 51 13.04 20.71 6.69
C ARG A 51 12.14 19.52 7.03
N TRP A 52 11.63 19.47 8.26
CA TRP A 52 10.75 18.39 8.69
C TRP A 52 9.48 18.33 7.86
N ALA A 53 8.87 19.47 7.50
CA ALA A 53 7.63 19.51 6.74
C ALA A 53 7.85 18.95 5.33
N LEU A 54 8.97 19.30 4.70
CA LEU A 54 9.36 18.73 3.42
C LEU A 54 9.55 17.22 3.50
N SER A 55 10.23 16.75 4.56
CA SER A 55 10.40 15.31 4.80
C SER A 55 9.06 14.60 5.02
N VAL A 56 8.13 15.17 5.79
CA VAL A 56 6.80 14.59 5.98
C VAL A 56 6.02 14.52 4.66
N ARG A 57 6.04 15.60 3.85
CA ARG A 57 5.42 15.60 2.53
C ARG A 57 5.95 14.49 1.63
N ASP A 58 7.26 14.28 1.62
CA ASP A 58 7.86 13.24 0.78
C ASP A 58 7.51 11.81 1.26
N LEU A 59 7.01 11.67 2.50
CA LEU A 59 6.52 10.41 3.07
C LEU A 59 5.00 10.21 2.91
N MET A 60 4.25 11.25 2.53
CA MET A 60 2.80 11.16 2.33
C MET A 60 2.41 10.11 1.30
N PRO A 61 1.11 9.72 1.26
CA PRO A 61 0.61 8.79 0.27
C PRO A 61 0.94 9.20 -1.17
N ARG A 62 1.94 8.53 -1.74
CA ARG A 62 2.32 8.54 -3.16
C ARG A 62 2.14 7.11 -3.71
N TRP A 63 2.58 6.81 -4.92
CA TRP A 63 2.55 5.45 -5.52
C TRP A 63 3.29 4.37 -4.74
N GLY A 64 4.13 4.75 -3.77
CA GLY A 64 4.80 3.81 -2.86
C GLY A 64 4.07 3.58 -1.54
N PHE A 65 2.92 4.24 -1.31
CA PHE A 65 2.08 4.12 -0.11
C PHE A 65 0.61 3.99 -0.48
N GLU A 66 0.27 2.83 -1.03
CA GLU A 66 -1.02 2.69 -1.67
C GLU A 66 -2.05 2.08 -0.71
N PRO A 67 -3.34 2.39 -0.88
CA PRO A 67 -4.42 1.74 -0.13
C PRO A 67 -4.42 0.21 -0.28
N CYS A 68 -3.72 -0.33 -1.29
CA CYS A 68 -3.56 -1.76 -1.50
C CYS A 68 -2.64 -2.41 -0.45
N SER A 69 -1.77 -1.65 0.23
CA SER A 69 -0.87 -2.16 1.26
C SER A 69 -1.62 -2.45 2.56
N HIS A 70 -1.35 -3.58 3.20
CA HIS A 70 -1.96 -3.90 4.49
C HIS A 70 -1.54 -2.89 5.59
N LEU A 71 -0.34 -2.29 5.52
CA LEU A 71 0.14 -1.25 6.46
C LEU A 71 -0.44 0.15 6.17
N PHE A 72 -1.27 0.32 5.13
CA PHE A 72 -1.80 1.63 4.76
C PHE A 72 -2.47 2.39 5.94
N PRO A 73 -3.36 1.79 6.75
CA PRO A 73 -3.96 2.53 7.87
C PRO A 73 -2.93 3.04 8.88
N ALA A 74 -1.98 2.18 9.27
CA ALA A 74 -0.94 2.52 10.23
C ALA A 74 0.00 3.61 9.71
N GLY A 75 0.39 3.55 8.44
CA GLY A 75 1.22 4.61 7.85
C GLY A 75 0.46 5.94 7.70
N LEU A 76 -0.86 5.91 7.47
CA LEU A 76 -1.67 7.11 7.33
C LEU A 76 -1.76 7.84 8.68
N GLU A 77 -2.04 7.09 9.74
CA GLU A 77 -1.97 7.58 11.11
C GLU A 77 -0.57 8.14 11.44
N GLN A 78 0.49 7.43 11.05
CA GLN A 78 1.86 7.90 11.27
C GLN A 78 2.12 9.25 10.59
N VAL A 79 1.62 9.47 9.37
CA VAL A 79 1.73 10.76 8.68
C VAL A 79 0.97 11.85 9.43
N LEU A 80 -0.24 11.58 9.93
CA LEU A 80 -1.00 12.55 10.74
C LEU A 80 -0.22 12.95 12.00
N VAL A 81 0.36 11.96 12.70
CA VAL A 81 1.21 12.19 13.88
C VAL A 81 2.44 13.02 13.53
N MET A 82 3.11 12.73 12.40
CA MET A 82 4.28 13.49 11.96
C MET A 82 3.94 14.96 11.69
N ILE A 83 2.76 15.24 11.13
CA ILE A 83 2.25 16.61 10.92
C ILE A 83 2.05 17.30 12.28
N GLY A 84 1.34 16.67 13.22
CA GLY A 84 1.08 17.29 14.52
C GLY A 84 2.30 17.48 15.38
N GLN A 85 3.23 16.52 15.37
CA GLN A 85 4.48 16.64 16.12
C GLN A 85 5.51 17.55 15.46
N GLY A 86 5.29 17.98 14.21
CA GLY A 86 6.27 18.79 13.48
C GLY A 86 7.60 18.04 13.27
N LYS A 87 7.54 16.72 13.06
CA LYS A 87 8.72 15.86 13.02
C LYS A 87 8.53 14.70 12.06
N ALA A 88 9.49 14.51 11.16
CA ALA A 88 9.53 13.33 10.30
C ALA A 88 10.26 12.17 11.00
N PHE A 89 9.76 10.95 10.79
CA PHE A 89 10.40 9.70 11.23
C PHE A 89 10.45 8.71 10.06
N PRO A 90 11.20 7.59 10.16
CA PRO A 90 11.11 6.51 9.20
C PRO A 90 9.66 6.07 9.03
N ARG A 91 9.21 6.00 7.77
CA ARG A 91 7.84 5.68 7.43
C ARG A 91 7.57 4.17 7.55
N LEU A 92 6.35 3.86 8.00
CA LEU A 92 5.74 2.54 7.92
C LEU A 92 4.84 2.42 6.67
N GLY A 93 4.81 1.23 6.09
CA GLY A 93 3.87 0.87 5.04
C GLY A 93 4.34 1.12 3.62
N GLY A 94 5.64 1.02 3.35
CA GLY A 94 6.16 0.95 1.99
C GLY A 94 5.62 -0.25 1.19
N CYS A 95 5.60 -0.12 -0.13
CA CYS A 95 5.45 -1.29 -1.01
C CYS A 95 6.58 -2.30 -0.71
N GLY A 96 6.23 -3.59 -0.66
CA GLY A 96 7.17 -4.66 -0.31
C GLY A 96 7.42 -4.84 1.20
N GLU A 97 6.95 -3.93 2.06
CA GLU A 97 7.05 -4.15 3.51
C GLU A 97 6.07 -5.24 3.96
N LEU A 98 6.59 -6.22 4.71
CA LEU A 98 5.83 -7.35 5.25
C LEU A 98 5.98 -7.41 6.78
N PRO A 99 4.90 -7.21 7.56
CA PRO A 99 4.89 -7.38 9.00
C PRO A 99 5.21 -8.80 9.39
N LEU A 100 5.57 -8.94 10.67
CA LEU A 100 5.83 -10.23 11.25
C LEU A 100 4.63 -11.19 11.13
N ALA A 101 3.40 -10.69 11.32
CA ALA A 101 2.18 -11.50 11.15
C ALA A 101 2.06 -12.06 9.73
N THR A 102 2.20 -11.20 8.72
CA THR A 102 2.20 -11.59 7.29
C THR A 102 3.29 -12.61 6.97
N ARG A 103 4.50 -12.41 7.50
CA ARG A 103 5.61 -13.37 7.36
C ARG A 103 5.30 -14.72 8.01
N ALA A 104 4.66 -14.71 9.18
CA ALA A 104 4.24 -15.92 9.87
C ALA A 104 3.17 -16.68 9.07
N THR A 105 2.18 -15.97 8.51
CA THR A 105 1.18 -16.55 7.60
C THR A 105 1.83 -17.20 6.39
N LEU A 106 2.74 -16.49 5.69
CA LEU A 106 3.48 -17.04 4.55
C LEU A 106 4.32 -18.25 4.92
N LYS A 107 4.97 -18.21 6.10
CA LYS A 107 5.78 -19.34 6.59
C LYS A 107 4.91 -20.56 6.83
N GLY A 108 3.83 -20.42 7.60
CA GLY A 108 2.91 -21.51 7.91
C GLY A 108 2.26 -22.08 6.65
N TRP A 109 1.87 -21.20 5.72
CA TRP A 109 1.32 -21.61 4.43
C TRP A 109 2.33 -22.40 3.60
N GLY A 110 3.55 -21.88 3.43
CA GLY A 110 4.60 -22.54 2.65
C GLY A 110 5.04 -23.87 3.26
N GLU A 111 5.26 -23.93 4.57
CA GLU A 111 5.58 -25.17 5.29
C GLU A 111 4.45 -26.20 5.22
N GLY A 112 3.19 -25.76 5.30
CA GLY A 112 2.04 -26.65 5.18
C GLY A 112 1.90 -27.23 3.77
N LEU A 113 2.13 -26.45 2.72
CA LEU A 113 2.16 -26.97 1.33
C LEU A 113 3.24 -28.04 1.14
N LEU A 114 4.44 -27.80 1.67
CA LEU A 114 5.53 -28.77 1.62
C LEU A 114 5.17 -30.06 2.37
N ARG A 115 4.56 -29.93 3.55
CA ARG A 115 4.11 -31.08 4.35
C ARG A 115 3.03 -31.88 3.62
N TRP A 116 2.04 -31.19 3.05
CA TRP A 116 0.97 -31.82 2.29
C TRP A 116 1.48 -32.57 1.06
N SER A 117 2.43 -31.98 0.32
CA SER A 117 3.06 -32.63 -0.85
C SER A 117 3.79 -33.96 -0.52
N ARG A 118 4.00 -34.24 0.78
CA ARG A 118 4.64 -35.46 1.31
C ARG A 118 3.64 -36.37 2.05
N GLY A 119 2.33 -36.12 1.92
CA GLY A 119 1.26 -36.91 2.54
C GLY A 119 0.79 -36.41 3.91
N GLY A 120 1.17 -35.20 4.34
CA GLY A 120 0.62 -34.58 5.55
C GLY A 120 -0.63 -33.72 5.29
N GLU A 121 -1.04 -32.95 6.30
CA GLU A 121 -2.20 -32.06 6.21
C GLU A 121 -1.92 -30.76 5.44
N PRO A 122 -2.91 -30.23 4.70
CA PRO A 122 -2.78 -28.95 3.98
C PRO A 122 -2.76 -27.75 4.95
N PRO A 123 -2.18 -26.60 4.53
CA PRO A 123 -2.15 -25.37 5.35
C PRO A 123 -3.52 -24.71 5.54
N GLY A 124 -4.55 -25.23 4.87
CA GLY A 124 -5.93 -24.73 4.88
C GLY A 124 -6.68 -25.20 3.63
N GLY A 125 -8.02 -25.28 3.72
CA GLY A 125 -8.88 -25.72 2.61
C GLY A 125 -8.70 -27.18 2.19
N GLU A 126 -9.43 -27.57 1.15
CA GLU A 126 -9.33 -28.90 0.54
C GLU A 126 -8.49 -28.84 -0.74
N LEU A 127 -7.30 -29.46 -0.74
CA LEU A 127 -6.44 -29.60 -1.92
C LEU A 127 -6.78 -30.83 -2.79
N GLY A 128 -7.77 -31.62 -2.36
CA GLY A 128 -8.05 -32.93 -2.93
C GLY A 128 -6.94 -33.96 -2.63
N PRO A 129 -6.96 -35.13 -3.28
CA PRO A 129 -5.91 -36.12 -3.14
C PRO A 129 -4.60 -35.64 -3.80
N ALA A 130 -3.48 -35.97 -3.17
CA ALA A 130 -2.14 -35.65 -3.66
C ALA A 130 -1.77 -36.56 -4.85
N ASP A 131 -2.14 -36.14 -6.05
CA ASP A 131 -1.58 -36.68 -7.29
C ASP A 131 -0.24 -35.99 -7.63
N PRO A 132 0.55 -36.53 -8.58
CA PRO A 132 1.86 -35.98 -8.91
C PRO A 132 1.87 -34.51 -9.35
N GLU A 133 0.85 -34.06 -10.09
CA GLU A 133 0.76 -32.68 -10.58
C GLU A 133 0.44 -31.72 -9.43
N ARG A 134 -0.57 -32.03 -8.61
CA ARG A 134 -0.90 -31.22 -7.42
C ARG A 134 0.26 -31.18 -6.43
N ALA A 135 0.93 -32.32 -6.21
CA ALA A 135 2.05 -32.41 -5.29
C ALA A 135 3.26 -31.59 -5.77
N GLU A 136 3.50 -31.51 -7.08
CA GLU A 136 4.55 -30.65 -7.64
C GLU A 136 4.19 -29.17 -7.50
N ALA A 137 2.97 -28.77 -7.88
CA ALA A 137 2.51 -27.39 -7.78
C ALA A 137 2.51 -26.88 -6.32
N ALA A 138 2.05 -27.72 -5.37
CA ALA A 138 2.14 -27.42 -3.94
C ALA A 138 3.59 -27.25 -3.48
N ARG A 139 4.50 -28.11 -3.96
CA ARG A 139 5.92 -28.01 -3.60
C ARG A 139 6.54 -26.72 -4.13
N ALA A 140 6.26 -26.36 -5.38
CA ALA A 140 6.72 -25.12 -5.98
C ALA A 140 6.23 -23.90 -5.20
N ALA A 141 4.91 -23.80 -5.00
CA ALA A 141 4.30 -22.74 -4.22
C ALA A 141 4.89 -22.62 -2.81
N GLY A 142 5.09 -23.75 -2.13
CA GLY A 142 5.69 -23.79 -0.79
C GLY A 142 7.14 -23.33 -0.75
N GLU A 143 8.01 -23.86 -1.64
CA GLU A 143 9.42 -23.47 -1.69
C GLU A 143 9.61 -21.99 -2.05
N ILE A 144 8.83 -21.48 -3.01
CA ILE A 144 8.93 -20.09 -3.47
C ILE A 144 8.44 -19.12 -2.38
N ALA A 145 7.35 -19.41 -1.67
CA ALA A 145 6.90 -18.57 -0.56
C ALA A 145 7.90 -18.54 0.60
N LEU A 146 8.54 -19.67 0.92
CA LEU A 146 9.60 -19.71 1.93
C LEU A 146 10.87 -18.98 1.48
N ALA A 147 11.15 -18.95 0.17
CA ALA A 147 12.26 -18.19 -0.38
C ALA A 147 12.05 -16.67 -0.22
N LEU A 148 10.83 -16.16 -0.42
CA LEU A 148 10.51 -14.74 -0.15
C LEU A 148 10.90 -14.32 1.28
N LEU A 149 10.74 -15.20 2.27
CA LEU A 149 11.10 -14.90 3.66
C LEU A 149 12.61 -14.73 3.88
N GLN A 150 13.44 -15.17 2.91
CA GLN A 150 14.89 -14.98 2.90
C GLN A 150 15.30 -13.73 2.09
N GLY A 151 14.36 -13.11 1.36
CA GLY A 151 14.56 -11.88 0.59
C GLY A 151 14.22 -12.04 -0.90
N HIS A 152 14.11 -10.91 -1.61
CA HIS A 152 13.72 -10.89 -3.02
C HIS A 152 14.67 -11.64 -3.95
N ALA A 153 15.99 -11.58 -3.71
CA ALA A 153 16.94 -12.34 -4.50
C ALA A 153 16.74 -13.87 -4.36
N ALA A 154 16.36 -14.35 -3.18
CA ALA A 154 16.05 -15.75 -2.96
C ALA A 154 14.72 -16.15 -3.63
N LEU A 155 13.72 -15.27 -3.59
CA LEU A 155 12.46 -15.42 -4.32
C LEU A 155 12.71 -15.57 -5.83
N ASP A 156 13.44 -14.63 -6.44
CA ASP A 156 13.69 -14.64 -7.89
C ASP A 156 14.46 -15.90 -8.29
N GLY A 157 15.50 -16.28 -7.55
CA GLY A 157 16.22 -17.53 -7.80
C GLY A 157 15.35 -18.78 -7.60
N ALA A 158 14.36 -18.76 -6.71
CA ALA A 158 13.42 -19.88 -6.55
C ALA A 158 12.44 -19.98 -7.72
N LEU A 159 11.93 -18.85 -8.22
CA LEU A 159 11.07 -18.79 -9.40
C LEU A 159 11.80 -19.33 -10.63
N GLU A 160 13.03 -18.87 -10.88
CA GLU A 160 13.85 -19.33 -12.01
C GLU A 160 14.11 -20.84 -11.96
N ARG A 161 14.53 -21.37 -10.79
CA ARG A 161 14.74 -22.81 -10.62
C ARG A 161 13.47 -23.63 -10.87
N TRP A 162 12.31 -23.12 -10.46
CA TRP A 162 11.04 -23.83 -10.69
C TRP A 162 10.57 -23.72 -12.14
N ALA A 163 10.80 -22.60 -12.82
CA ALA A 163 10.53 -22.48 -14.25
C ALA A 163 11.34 -23.49 -15.08
N GLU A 164 12.60 -23.77 -14.71
CA GLU A 164 13.41 -24.79 -15.40
C GLU A 164 13.02 -26.24 -15.04
N LYS A 165 12.55 -26.46 -13.81
CA LYS A 165 12.31 -27.80 -13.24
C LYS A 165 10.87 -28.30 -13.43
N ALA A 166 9.91 -27.40 -13.59
CA ALA A 166 8.49 -27.72 -13.64
C ALA A 166 8.18 -28.74 -14.76
N ARG A 167 7.54 -29.85 -14.37
CA ARG A 167 7.24 -30.97 -15.28
C ARG A 167 5.79 -30.96 -15.73
N TYR A 168 4.91 -30.42 -14.89
CA TYR A 168 3.47 -30.42 -15.15
C TYR A 168 2.97 -29.04 -15.61
N PRO A 169 1.96 -29.01 -16.50
CA PRO A 169 1.43 -27.76 -17.05
C PRO A 169 0.97 -26.77 -15.98
N LEU A 170 0.34 -27.23 -14.90
CA LEU A 170 -0.05 -26.33 -13.82
C LEU A 170 1.16 -25.66 -13.16
N THR A 171 2.20 -26.42 -12.80
CA THR A 171 3.40 -25.86 -12.16
C THR A 171 4.07 -24.85 -13.07
N GLN A 172 4.19 -25.15 -14.37
CA GLN A 172 4.73 -24.23 -15.38
C GLN A 172 3.93 -22.92 -15.41
N ALA A 173 2.60 -23.01 -15.53
CA ALA A 173 1.72 -21.84 -15.54
C ALA A 173 1.81 -21.00 -14.26
N LEU A 174 2.14 -21.60 -13.11
CA LEU A 174 2.27 -20.91 -11.83
C LEU A 174 3.57 -20.07 -11.72
N VAL A 175 4.64 -20.44 -12.45
CA VAL A 175 5.99 -19.90 -12.24
C VAL A 175 6.64 -19.29 -13.48
N GLU A 176 6.18 -19.62 -14.69
CA GLU A 176 6.82 -19.17 -15.93
C GLU A 176 6.43 -17.74 -16.31
N GLY A 177 7.42 -16.85 -16.29
CA GLY A 177 7.27 -15.44 -16.69
C GLY A 177 7.03 -14.48 -15.52
N GLU A 178 7.15 -13.18 -15.79
CA GLU A 178 7.00 -12.15 -14.76
C GLU A 178 5.56 -11.99 -14.27
N ASP A 179 4.59 -12.26 -15.14
CA ASP A 179 3.16 -12.22 -14.87
C ASP A 179 2.60 -13.57 -14.39
N ALA A 180 3.47 -14.54 -14.08
CA ALA A 180 3.04 -15.81 -13.51
C ALA A 180 2.38 -15.60 -12.14
N PRO A 181 1.33 -16.35 -11.77
CA PRO A 181 0.60 -16.18 -10.51
C PRO A 181 1.48 -16.13 -9.26
N LEU A 182 2.46 -17.02 -9.11
CA LEU A 182 3.33 -17.02 -7.93
C LEU A 182 4.32 -15.85 -7.94
N ALA A 183 4.82 -15.46 -9.11
CA ALA A 183 5.69 -14.28 -9.25
C ALA A 183 4.91 -13.00 -8.88
N MET A 184 3.74 -12.80 -9.48
CA MET A 184 2.86 -11.66 -9.20
C MET A 184 2.48 -11.59 -7.72
N LEU A 185 2.04 -12.70 -7.12
CA LEU A 185 1.62 -12.75 -5.73
C LEU A 185 2.75 -12.40 -4.78
N LEU A 186 3.88 -13.09 -4.89
CA LEU A 186 4.94 -13.03 -3.88
C LEU A 186 5.79 -11.76 -4.00
N ARG A 187 5.91 -11.17 -5.19
CA ARG A 187 6.50 -9.82 -5.35
C ARG A 187 5.62 -8.72 -4.73
N HIS A 188 4.33 -8.97 -4.58
CA HIS A 188 3.36 -8.00 -4.03
C HIS A 188 2.67 -8.52 -2.76
N ALA A 189 3.37 -9.35 -1.97
CA ALA A 189 2.84 -9.93 -0.74
C ALA A 189 2.48 -8.88 0.33
N CYS A 190 2.85 -7.61 0.13
CA CYS A 190 2.45 -6.49 0.98
C CYS A 190 0.95 -6.13 0.83
N CYS A 191 0.25 -6.67 -0.18
CA CYS A 191 -1.16 -6.37 -0.38
C CYS A 191 -2.04 -6.89 0.76
N PHE A 192 -3.09 -6.13 1.12
CA PHE A 192 -4.04 -6.51 2.19
C PHE A 192 -4.77 -7.83 1.90
N ASN A 193 -4.96 -8.17 0.64
CA ASN A 193 -5.67 -9.38 0.21
C ASN A 193 -4.75 -10.61 0.06
N LEU A 194 -3.56 -10.61 0.68
CA LEU A 194 -2.61 -11.72 0.59
C LEU A 194 -3.29 -13.07 0.88
N GLU A 195 -4.02 -13.18 1.99
CA GLU A 195 -4.67 -14.43 2.39
C GLU A 195 -5.71 -14.91 1.37
N ALA A 196 -6.46 -13.99 0.77
CA ALA A 196 -7.40 -14.31 -0.30
C ALA A 196 -6.65 -14.85 -1.54
N ASN A 197 -5.50 -14.27 -1.91
CA ASN A 197 -4.68 -14.79 -2.99
C ASN A 197 -4.05 -16.16 -2.65
N LEU A 198 -3.59 -16.37 -1.41
CA LEU A 198 -3.09 -17.68 -0.97
C LEU A 198 -4.20 -18.74 -1.08
N ALA A 199 -5.44 -18.41 -0.72
CA ALA A 199 -6.59 -19.28 -0.89
C ALA A 199 -6.92 -19.56 -2.37
N ARG A 200 -6.75 -18.56 -3.27
CA ARG A 200 -6.88 -18.76 -4.72
C ARG A 200 -5.85 -19.73 -5.25
N VAL A 201 -4.60 -19.62 -4.82
CA VAL A 201 -3.54 -20.57 -5.19
C VAL A 201 -3.90 -21.99 -4.74
N LEU A 202 -4.36 -22.17 -3.49
CA LEU A 202 -4.80 -23.48 -3.01
C LEU A 202 -5.95 -24.04 -3.87
N ARG A 203 -6.94 -23.21 -4.20
CA ARG A 203 -8.05 -23.60 -5.07
C ARG A 203 -7.58 -23.99 -6.47
N GLY A 204 -6.71 -23.19 -7.08
CA GLY A 204 -6.13 -23.50 -8.39
C GLY A 204 -5.36 -24.82 -8.39
N ILE A 205 -4.61 -25.11 -7.33
CA ILE A 205 -3.96 -26.42 -7.16
C ILE A 205 -5.00 -27.54 -7.05
N ALA A 206 -6.04 -27.37 -6.25
CA ALA A 206 -7.10 -28.38 -6.10
C ALA A 206 -7.81 -28.66 -7.44
N GLU A 207 -8.13 -27.61 -8.19
CA GLU A 207 -8.88 -27.65 -9.44
C GLU A 207 -7.99 -27.93 -10.67
N LEU A 208 -6.67 -28.03 -10.50
CA LEU A 208 -5.70 -28.14 -11.59
C LEU A 208 -5.81 -26.99 -12.61
N SER A 209 -6.04 -25.78 -12.11
CA SER A 209 -6.23 -24.58 -12.91
C SER A 209 -5.34 -23.42 -12.42
N PRO A 210 -4.76 -22.61 -13.32
CA PRO A 210 -4.02 -21.42 -12.91
C PRO A 210 -4.94 -20.42 -12.18
N PRO A 211 -4.57 -19.94 -10.98
CA PRO A 211 -5.37 -18.98 -10.23
C PRO A 211 -5.25 -17.57 -10.79
N GLU A 212 -6.34 -16.79 -10.71
CA GLU A 212 -6.32 -15.36 -11.00
C GLU A 212 -5.82 -14.58 -9.77
N ILE A 213 -4.62 -14.00 -9.85
CA ILE A 213 -4.02 -13.22 -8.77
C ILE A 213 -4.33 -11.75 -8.93
N ARG A 214 -4.77 -11.12 -7.83
CA ARG A 214 -5.14 -9.70 -7.79
C ARG A 214 -4.26 -8.98 -6.80
N VAL A 215 -3.38 -8.13 -7.29
CA VAL A 215 -2.43 -7.34 -6.49
C VAL A 215 -2.46 -5.87 -6.89
N CYS A 216 -1.89 -5.01 -6.05
CA CYS A 216 -1.85 -3.57 -6.25
C CYS A 216 -3.23 -2.99 -6.57
N ARG A 217 -3.38 -2.28 -7.69
CA ARG A 217 -4.66 -1.72 -8.14
C ARG A 217 -5.78 -2.75 -8.29
N ALA A 218 -5.44 -3.95 -8.75
CA ALA A 218 -6.44 -5.00 -8.93
C ALA A 218 -7.00 -5.51 -7.60
N SER A 219 -6.21 -5.48 -6.51
CA SER A 219 -6.69 -5.91 -5.19
C SER A 219 -7.74 -4.96 -4.61
N LEU A 220 -7.70 -3.67 -4.97
CA LEU A 220 -8.64 -2.68 -4.45
C LEU A 220 -10.11 -2.96 -4.83
N ARG A 221 -10.36 -3.79 -5.85
CA ARG A 221 -11.71 -4.25 -6.21
C ARG A 221 -12.36 -5.10 -5.13
N GLU A 222 -11.54 -5.63 -4.22
CA GLU A 222 -11.92 -6.60 -3.19
C GLU A 222 -11.87 -5.97 -1.80
N ALA A 223 -11.54 -4.66 -1.72
CA ALA A 223 -11.34 -3.98 -0.45
C ALA A 223 -12.61 -3.95 0.40
N GLU A 224 -13.79 -3.69 -0.18
CA GLU A 224 -15.06 -3.69 0.56
C GLU A 224 -15.41 -5.08 1.13
N GLU A 225 -15.08 -6.16 0.40
CA GLU A 225 -15.38 -7.53 0.82
C GLU A 225 -14.42 -8.01 1.91
N LEU A 226 -13.12 -7.74 1.74
CA LEU A 226 -12.07 -8.32 2.58
C LEU A 226 -11.62 -7.41 3.73
N ASP A 227 -11.85 -6.09 3.63
CA ASP A 227 -11.46 -5.08 4.61
C ASP A 227 -12.41 -3.86 4.52
N SER A 228 -13.68 -4.09 4.85
CA SER A 228 -14.77 -3.10 4.71
C SER A 228 -14.53 -1.76 5.43
N GLY A 229 -13.68 -1.76 6.46
CA GLY A 229 -13.29 -0.54 7.18
C GLY A 229 -12.33 0.35 6.39
N ARG A 230 -11.57 -0.21 5.45
CA ARG A 230 -10.44 0.46 4.78
C ARG A 230 -10.88 1.71 4.02
N ILE A 231 -11.78 1.57 3.04
CA ILE A 231 -12.18 2.70 2.19
C ILE A 231 -12.96 3.73 3.01
N SER A 232 -13.83 3.28 3.90
CA SER A 232 -14.56 4.13 4.84
C SER A 232 -13.62 4.98 5.70
N LEU A 233 -12.53 4.39 6.21
CA LEU A 233 -11.50 5.09 6.98
C LEU A 233 -10.82 6.20 6.16
N LEU A 234 -10.47 5.94 4.89
CA LEU A 234 -9.90 6.97 4.01
C LEU A 234 -10.87 8.13 3.83
N ARG A 235 -12.16 7.84 3.58
CA ARG A 235 -13.20 8.87 3.38
C ARG A 235 -13.41 9.72 4.63
N LEU A 236 -13.53 9.08 5.79
CA LEU A 236 -13.67 9.76 7.07
C LEU A 236 -12.45 10.64 7.39
N THR A 237 -11.25 10.12 7.15
CA THR A 237 -10.01 10.88 7.35
C THR A 237 -9.92 12.07 6.39
N ALA A 238 -10.27 11.90 5.11
CA ALA A 238 -10.27 13.00 4.15
C ALA A 238 -11.27 14.11 4.52
N THR A 239 -12.46 13.74 5.01
CA THR A 239 -13.44 14.69 5.53
C THR A 239 -12.91 15.45 6.75
N ALA A 240 -12.31 14.74 7.71
CA ALA A 240 -11.72 15.36 8.89
C ALA A 240 -10.61 16.36 8.54
N LEU A 241 -9.73 16.02 7.58
CA LEU A 241 -8.67 16.93 7.13
C LEU A 241 -9.23 18.23 6.53
N ILE A 242 -10.33 18.16 5.77
CA ILE A 242 -11.01 19.35 5.25
C ILE A 242 -11.65 20.17 6.38
N GLY A 243 -12.35 19.52 7.31
CA GLY A 243 -12.95 20.19 8.46
C GLY A 243 -11.91 20.95 9.27
N TRP A 244 -10.78 20.29 9.57
CA TRP A 244 -9.67 20.88 10.32
C TRP A 244 -9.10 22.09 9.58
N ARG A 245 -8.87 21.96 8.26
CA ARG A 245 -8.33 23.06 7.45
C ARG A 245 -9.25 24.28 7.44
N GLN A 246 -10.56 24.05 7.46
CA GLN A 246 -11.59 25.09 7.48
C GLN A 246 -11.83 25.70 8.88
N GLY A 247 -11.13 25.22 9.91
CA GLY A 247 -11.33 25.69 11.29
C GLY A 247 -12.71 25.34 11.85
N ARG A 248 -13.34 24.28 11.36
CA ARG A 248 -14.63 23.80 11.88
C ARG A 248 -14.40 22.97 13.13
N GLU A 249 -15.29 23.07 14.11
CA GLU A 249 -15.34 22.13 15.23
C GLU A 249 -15.57 20.68 14.74
N PRO A 250 -14.95 19.67 15.38
CA PRO A 250 -15.11 18.28 14.98
C PRO A 250 -16.56 17.81 15.20
N ALA A 251 -17.17 17.22 14.16
CA ALA A 251 -18.56 16.79 14.19
C ALA A 251 -18.78 15.44 14.89
N ASN A 252 -17.73 14.65 15.09
CA ASN A 252 -17.79 13.31 15.66
C ASN A 252 -16.46 12.90 16.33
N PRO A 253 -16.42 11.80 17.12
CA PRO A 253 -15.21 11.37 17.82
C PRO A 253 -14.02 11.05 16.90
N TRP A 254 -14.28 10.58 15.68
CA TRP A 254 -13.21 10.30 14.72
C TRP A 254 -12.54 11.58 14.21
N GLU A 255 -13.33 12.60 13.88
CA GLU A 255 -12.79 13.92 13.53
C GLU A 255 -11.99 14.51 14.69
N ALA A 256 -12.50 14.43 15.91
CA ALA A 256 -11.79 14.89 17.09
C ALA A 256 -10.44 14.17 17.28
N TYR A 257 -10.39 12.86 17.00
CA TYR A 257 -9.15 12.09 16.99
C TYR A 257 -8.16 12.60 15.94
N VAL A 258 -8.59 12.72 14.67
CA VAL A 258 -7.73 13.21 13.58
C VAL A 258 -7.22 14.62 13.87
N TYR A 259 -8.08 15.50 14.40
CA TYR A 259 -7.69 16.85 14.79
C TYR A 259 -6.62 16.83 15.88
N GLY A 260 -6.79 15.97 16.90
CA GLY A 260 -5.80 15.76 17.95
C GLY A 260 -4.45 15.26 17.42
N LEU A 261 -4.45 14.41 16.39
CA LEU A 261 -3.22 13.94 15.75
C LEU A 261 -2.50 15.04 14.95
N VAL A 262 -3.26 15.88 14.25
CA VAL A 262 -2.71 16.96 13.40
C VAL A 262 -2.33 18.20 14.22
N GLY A 263 -2.95 18.40 15.39
CA GLY A 263 -2.60 19.47 16.33
C GLY A 263 -3.16 20.84 15.95
N GLU A 264 -2.48 21.89 16.44
CA GLU A 264 -2.90 23.28 16.28
C GLU A 264 -2.80 23.77 14.83
N HIS A 265 -3.68 24.72 14.48
CA HIS A 265 -3.71 25.30 13.14
C HIS A 265 -2.58 26.30 12.95
N ASP A 266 -1.70 26.03 11.99
CA ASP A 266 -0.70 26.96 11.49
C ASP A 266 -0.52 26.80 9.98
N ARG A 267 0.18 27.74 9.34
CA ARG A 267 0.32 27.76 7.87
C ARG A 267 1.08 26.56 7.31
N VAL A 268 2.09 26.03 8.01
CA VAL A 268 2.89 24.87 7.57
C VAL A 268 2.07 23.60 7.70
N ARG A 269 1.38 23.38 8.82
CA ARG A 269 0.46 22.25 8.99
C ARG A 269 -0.72 22.33 8.03
N GLY A 270 -1.25 23.53 7.80
CA GLY A 270 -2.27 23.80 6.78
C GLY A 270 -1.86 23.33 5.39
N TRP A 271 -0.62 23.63 4.99
CA TRP A 271 -0.06 23.15 3.73
C TRP A 271 0.11 21.62 3.69
N LEU A 272 0.60 20.99 4.77
CA LEU A 272 0.75 19.54 4.85
C LEU A 272 -0.59 18.81 4.83
N VAL A 273 -1.58 19.31 5.57
CA VAL A 273 -2.94 18.77 5.59
C VAL A 273 -3.58 18.87 4.22
N ALA A 274 -3.42 20.01 3.53
CA ALA A 274 -3.93 20.19 2.18
C ALA A 274 -3.23 19.23 1.19
N SER A 275 -1.92 19.04 1.32
CA SER A 275 -1.15 18.09 0.51
C SER A 275 -1.59 16.64 0.75
N LEU A 276 -1.76 16.24 2.02
CA LEU A 276 -2.25 14.91 2.38
C LEU A 276 -3.67 14.67 1.87
N TYR A 277 -4.58 15.63 2.10
CA TYR A 277 -5.94 15.56 1.58
C TYR A 277 -5.94 15.37 0.06
N LYS A 278 -5.08 16.12 -0.66
CA LYS A 278 -4.98 16.01 -2.11
C LYS A 278 -4.58 14.60 -2.54
N SER A 279 -3.58 14.01 -1.91
CA SER A 279 -3.18 12.61 -2.15
C SER A 279 -4.31 11.63 -1.89
N LEU A 280 -5.03 11.78 -0.76
CA LEU A 280 -6.16 10.91 -0.44
C LEU A 280 -7.31 11.09 -1.43
N LYS A 281 -7.61 12.32 -1.86
CA LYS A 281 -8.64 12.64 -2.86
C LYS A 281 -8.38 11.93 -4.18
N LEU A 282 -7.13 11.87 -4.65
CA LEU A 282 -6.77 11.14 -5.88
C LEU A 282 -7.07 9.64 -5.76
N TRP A 283 -6.70 9.02 -4.63
CA TRP A 283 -7.01 7.62 -4.36
C TRP A 283 -8.52 7.37 -4.25
N LEU A 284 -9.23 8.23 -3.53
CA LEU A 284 -10.68 8.12 -3.35
C LEU A 284 -11.44 8.24 -4.67
N GLN A 285 -11.01 9.11 -5.58
CA GLN A 285 -11.58 9.20 -6.93
C GLN A 285 -11.26 7.99 -7.79
N TYR A 286 -10.05 7.44 -7.66
CA TYR A 286 -9.70 6.18 -8.31
C TYR A 286 -10.59 5.04 -7.80
N LEU A 287 -10.79 4.95 -6.48
CA LEU A 287 -11.67 3.97 -5.85
C LEU A 287 -13.13 4.13 -6.31
N ASP A 288 -13.65 5.35 -6.37
CA ASP A 288 -15.00 5.63 -6.90
C ASP A 288 -15.15 5.16 -8.35
N LYS A 289 -14.16 5.43 -9.22
CA LYS A 289 -14.15 4.92 -10.60
C LYS A 289 -14.13 3.39 -10.64
N LEU A 290 -13.40 2.76 -9.72
CA LEU A 290 -13.25 1.31 -9.63
C LEU A 290 -14.56 0.63 -9.18
N THR A 291 -15.27 1.23 -8.22
CA THR A 291 -16.52 0.71 -7.65
C THR A 291 -17.77 1.18 -8.38
N GLY A 292 -17.63 2.11 -9.33
CA GLY A 292 -18.76 2.74 -10.03
C GLY A 292 -19.53 3.74 -9.17
N GLU A 293 -18.97 4.14 -8.04
CA GLU A 293 -19.55 5.14 -7.14
C GLU A 293 -19.25 6.56 -7.63
N ARG A 294 -20.01 7.52 -7.12
CA ARG A 294 -19.79 8.95 -7.40
C ARG A 294 -19.89 9.74 -6.11
N HIS A 295 -18.76 10.10 -5.53
CA HIS A 295 -18.70 11.05 -4.43
C HIS A 295 -18.19 12.40 -4.88
N ARG A 296 -18.67 13.45 -4.21
CA ARG A 296 -18.17 14.82 -4.39
C ARG A 296 -17.15 15.12 -3.30
N TYR A 297 -15.88 15.16 -3.68
CA TYR A 297 -14.80 15.58 -2.78
C TYR A 297 -14.61 17.10 -2.85
N PRO A 298 -14.56 17.80 -1.71
CA PRO A 298 -14.32 19.26 -1.65
C PRO A 298 -13.11 19.74 -2.48
N SER A 299 -13.20 20.97 -2.99
CA SER A 299 -12.06 21.67 -3.60
C SER A 299 -11.13 22.22 -2.53
N LEU A 300 -9.82 22.25 -2.80
CA LEU A 300 -8.83 22.97 -1.98
C LEU A 300 -8.81 24.48 -2.25
N VAL A 301 -9.16 24.86 -3.48
CA VAL A 301 -9.32 26.24 -3.98
C VAL A 301 -10.75 26.72 -3.80
#